data_AF-A0A2V9ZFJ8-F1
#
_entry.id   AF-A0A2V9ZFJ8-F1
#
_cell.length_a   1.000
_cell.length_b   1.000
_cell.length_c   1.000
_cell.angle_alpha   90.00
_cell.angle_beta   90.00
_cell.angle_gamma   90.00
#
_symmetry.space_group_name_H-M   'P 1'
#
loop_
_entity.id
_entity.type
_entity.pdbx_description
1 polymer ?
#
loop_
_entity_poly.entity_id
_entity_poly.type
_entity_poly.pdbx_seq_one_letter_code
_entity_poly.pdbx_strand_id
1 'polypeptide(L)'
;VIKRYEDGRLDILAQGLRRFEILRVNEERAFLRAEVSYFDDEGSDADGEARKQLLNLHKQLLALSGEKNPETPSEGSPALAFEVAAKVPLDLEFKQSLLGIRSEGERVSTLVAYYEALIPKITRALHIRTKAGGNGHTY
;
A
#
# COMPACT_ATOMS: atom_id res chain seq x y z
N VAL A 1 13.00 -1.85 -20.34
CA VAL A 1 11.84 -1.61 -21.23
C VAL A 1 11.29 -2.97 -21.61
N ILE A 2 10.01 -3.23 -21.34
CA ILE A 2 9.37 -4.52 -21.64
C ILE A 2 8.62 -4.49 -22.97
N LYS A 3 8.21 -3.31 -23.44
CA LYS A 3 7.59 -3.14 -24.76
C LYS A 3 7.86 -1.75 -25.34
N ARG A 4 8.01 -1.71 -26.66
CA ARG A 4 8.07 -0.48 -27.46
C ARG A 4 6.90 -0.50 -28.43
N TYR A 5 6.16 0.61 -28.50
CA TYR A 5 5.05 0.78 -29.42
C TYR A 5 5.49 1.63 -30.63
N GLU A 6 4.82 1.46 -31.76
CA GLU A 6 5.14 2.19 -33.01
C GLU A 6 4.93 3.71 -32.87
N ASP A 7 4.05 4.14 -31.96
CA ASP A 7 3.78 5.54 -31.63
C ASP A 7 4.82 6.17 -30.68
N GLY A 8 5.88 5.42 -30.34
CA GLY A 8 6.96 5.87 -29.46
C GLY A 8 6.70 5.66 -27.96
N ARG A 9 5.53 5.16 -27.54
CA ARG A 9 5.29 4.79 -26.14
C ARG A 9 6.14 3.61 -25.71
N LEU A 10 6.42 3.54 -24.42
CA LEU A 10 7.21 2.49 -23.79
C LEU A 10 6.49 1.94 -22.56
N ASP A 11 6.47 0.62 -22.42
CA ASP A 11 6.17 -0.01 -21.14
C ASP A 11 7.50 -0.25 -20.41
N ILE A 12 7.62 0.31 -19.21
CA ILE A 12 8.84 0.24 -18.39
C ILE A 12 8.50 -0.50 -17.10
N LEU A 13 9.18 -1.62 -16.88
CA LEU A 13 9.21 -2.26 -15.57
C LEU A 13 10.26 -1.55 -14.71
N ALA A 14 9.85 -1.10 -13.52
CA ALA A 14 10.70 -0.42 -12.56
C ALA A 14 10.61 -1.10 -11.20
N GLN A 15 11.69 -1.02 -10.43
CA GLN A 15 11.77 -1.50 -9.06
C GLN A 15 12.23 -0.34 -8.18
N GLY A 16 11.49 -0.08 -7.10
CA GLY A 16 11.92 0.87 -6.07
C GLY A 16 13.14 0.30 -5.34
N LEU A 17 14.17 1.14 -5.17
CA LEU A 17 15.44 0.71 -4.54
C LEU A 17 15.66 1.35 -3.17
N ARG A 18 15.61 2.68 -3.09
CA ARG A 18 15.85 3.43 -1.86
C ARG A 18 14.98 4.68 -1.81
N ARG A 19 14.53 5.04 -0.62
CA ARG A 19 13.77 6.27 -0.37
C ARG A 19 14.71 7.46 -0.26
N PHE A 20 14.19 8.62 -0.63
CA PHE A 20 14.93 9.87 -0.63
C PHE A 20 14.00 11.05 -0.42
N GLU A 21 14.57 12.16 0.03
CA GLU A 21 13.92 13.47 0.10
C GLU A 21 14.45 14.34 -1.03
N ILE A 22 13.57 15.11 -1.68
CA ILE A 22 13.98 16.10 -2.68
C ILE A 22 14.44 17.35 -1.93
N LEU A 23 15.72 17.71 -2.10
CA LEU A 23 16.28 18.94 -1.54
C LEU A 23 16.01 20.13 -2.47
N ARG A 24 16.14 19.92 -3.77
CA ARG A 24 15.93 20.95 -4.79
C ARG A 24 15.54 20.35 -6.14
N VAL A 25 14.62 20.99 -6.84
CA VAL A 25 14.26 20.67 -8.23
C VAL A 25 14.99 21.63 -9.17
N ASN A 26 15.52 21.10 -10.28
CA ASN A 26 16.13 21.86 -11.38
C ASN A 26 15.31 21.61 -12.66
N GLU A 27 14.80 22.70 -13.23
CA GLU A 27 13.92 22.73 -14.41
C GLU A 27 14.57 23.34 -15.65
N GLU A 28 15.90 23.47 -15.68
CA GLU A 28 16.63 24.09 -16.81
C GLU A 28 16.59 23.27 -18.11
N ARG A 29 16.10 22.03 -18.03
CA ARG A 29 15.97 21.12 -19.18
C ARG A 29 14.50 20.77 -19.39
N ALA A 30 14.19 20.19 -20.55
CA ALA A 30 12.85 19.67 -20.88
C ALA A 30 12.40 18.48 -20.00
N PHE A 31 13.18 18.11 -18.97
CA PHE A 31 12.85 17.09 -17.99
C PHE A 31 13.33 17.53 -16.62
N LEU A 32 12.60 17.13 -15.58
CA LEU A 32 12.93 17.45 -14.20
C LEU A 32 14.22 16.73 -13.77
N ARG A 33 15.07 17.47 -13.06
CA ARG A 33 16.20 16.93 -12.31
C ARG A 33 16.03 17.31 -10.85
N ALA A 34 16.52 16.49 -9.94
CA ALA A 34 16.45 16.78 -8.52
C ALA A 34 17.78 16.49 -7.84
N GLU A 35 18.12 17.33 -6.88
CA GLU A 35 19.09 17.03 -5.83
C GLU A 35 18.34 16.32 -4.71
N VAL A 36 18.84 15.15 -4.30
CA VAL A 36 18.14 14.27 -3.36
C VAL A 36 19.05 13.87 -2.20
N SER A 37 18.45 13.69 -1.02
CA SER A 37 19.10 13.09 0.14
C SER A 37 18.51 11.71 0.39
N TYR A 38 19.35 10.68 0.43
CA TYR A 38 18.91 9.33 0.79
C TYR A 38 18.86 9.17 2.30
N PHE A 39 17.87 8.42 2.77
CA PHE A 39 17.72 8.09 4.18
C PHE A 39 17.30 6.63 4.34
N ASP A 40 17.61 6.07 5.50
CA ASP A 40 17.22 4.73 5.90
C ASP A 40 16.26 4.81 7.09
N ASP A 41 15.80 3.67 7.58
CA ASP A 41 14.98 3.64 8.78
C ASP A 41 15.79 3.92 10.04
N GLU A 42 15.12 4.56 10.98
CA GLU A 42 15.56 4.93 12.30
C GLU A 42 14.70 4.19 13.34
N GLY A 43 15.31 3.80 14.46
CA GLY A 43 14.62 3.12 15.56
C GLY A 43 14.51 1.60 15.39
N SER A 44 13.67 0.99 16.22
CA SER A 44 13.46 -0.46 16.23
C SER A 44 12.40 -0.88 15.21
N ASP A 45 12.56 -2.10 14.69
CA ASP A 45 11.53 -2.77 13.89
C ASP A 45 10.22 -2.93 14.69
N ALA A 46 9.12 -3.14 13.95
CA ALA A 46 7.87 -3.57 14.53
C ALA A 46 8.07 -4.87 15.32
N ASP A 47 7.47 -4.95 16.52
CA ASP A 47 7.45 -6.21 17.25
C ASP A 47 6.68 -7.30 16.48
N GLY A 48 6.94 -8.56 16.85
CA GLY A 48 6.34 -9.69 16.16
C GLY A 48 4.81 -9.73 16.24
N GLU A 49 4.21 -9.14 17.27
CA GLU A 49 2.75 -9.18 17.45
C GLU A 49 2.07 -8.17 16.53
N ALA A 50 2.61 -6.94 16.44
CA ALA A 50 2.14 -5.91 15.53
C ALA A 50 2.24 -6.36 14.06
N ARG A 51 3.32 -7.06 13.69
CA ARG A 51 3.49 -7.64 12.34
C ARG A 51 2.42 -8.69 12.03
N LYS A 52 2.15 -9.60 12.96
CA LYS A 52 1.08 -10.61 12.81
C LYS A 52 -0.29 -9.97 12.71
N GLN A 53 -0.57 -8.97 13.54
CA GLN A 53 -1.83 -8.23 13.51
C GLN A 53 -2.03 -7.57 12.14
N LEU A 54 -1.00 -6.88 11.61
CA LEU A 54 -1.06 -6.28 10.28
C LEU A 54 -1.37 -7.32 9.20
N LEU A 55 -0.67 -8.45 9.20
CA LEU A 55 -0.90 -9.52 8.23
C LEU A 55 -2.31 -10.12 8.33
N ASN A 56 -2.83 -10.30 9.55
CA ASN A 56 -4.19 -10.80 9.75
C ASN A 56 -5.25 -9.82 9.23
N LEU A 57 -5.10 -8.52 9.53
CA LEU A 57 -5.99 -7.48 9.01
C LEU A 57 -5.90 -7.38 7.48
N HIS A 58 -4.69 -7.50 6.92
CA HIS A 58 -4.49 -7.52 5.48
C HIS A 58 -5.22 -8.69 4.80
N LYS A 59 -5.10 -9.90 5.36
CA LYS A 59 -5.84 -11.09 4.88
C LYS A 59 -7.35 -10.87 4.93
N GLN A 60 -7.87 -10.28 6.01
CA GLN A 60 -9.29 -9.96 6.13
C GLN A 60 -9.74 -8.99 5.03
N LEU A 61 -8.94 -7.95 4.76
CA LEU A 61 -9.25 -6.96 3.73
C LEU A 61 -9.27 -7.57 2.32
N LEU A 62 -8.33 -8.47 2.00
CA LEU A 62 -8.29 -9.17 0.71
C LEU A 62 -9.46 -10.16 0.57
N ALA A 63 -9.82 -10.87 1.65
CA ALA A 63 -11.00 -11.73 1.66
C ALA A 63 -12.30 -10.94 1.39
N LEU A 64 -12.43 -9.73 1.96
CA LEU A 64 -13.56 -8.83 1.68
C LEU A 64 -13.60 -8.35 0.23
N SER A 65 -12.46 -8.35 -0.46
CA SER A 65 -12.35 -8.01 -1.89
C SER A 65 -12.72 -9.18 -2.81
N GLY A 66 -13.01 -10.37 -2.25
CA GLY A 66 -13.36 -11.58 -3.00
C GLY A 66 -12.16 -12.42 -3.45
N GLU A 67 -10.95 -12.09 -3.00
CA GLU A 67 -9.74 -12.83 -3.33
C GLU A 67 -9.67 -14.12 -2.50
N LYS A 68 -9.63 -15.27 -3.18
CA LYS A 68 -9.74 -16.59 -2.52
C LYS A 68 -8.42 -17.15 -1.99
N ASN A 69 -7.29 -16.71 -2.56
CA ASN A 69 -5.97 -17.14 -2.13
C ASN A 69 -4.97 -15.99 -2.31
N PRO A 70 -5.11 -14.92 -1.51
CA PRO A 70 -4.21 -13.79 -1.63
C PRO A 70 -2.79 -14.19 -1.26
N GLU A 71 -1.84 -13.86 -2.13
CA GLU A 71 -0.43 -13.94 -1.74
C GLU A 71 -0.16 -12.89 -0.67
N THR A 72 0.23 -13.32 0.52
CA THR A 72 0.60 -12.39 1.59
C THR A 72 2.12 -12.25 1.71
N PRO A 73 2.62 -11.05 2.03
CA PRO A 73 4.01 -10.84 2.44
C PRO A 73 4.47 -11.80 3.53
N SER A 74 5.78 -12.04 3.60
CA SER A 74 6.39 -12.80 4.69
C SER A 74 6.39 -11.96 5.98
N GLU A 75 6.02 -12.55 7.12
CA GLU A 75 6.07 -11.90 8.44
C GLU A 75 7.48 -11.39 8.78
N GLY A 76 8.52 -12.09 8.32
CA GLY A 76 9.91 -11.71 8.51
C GLY A 76 10.41 -10.64 7.55
N SER A 77 9.60 -10.14 6.60
CA SER A 77 10.06 -9.15 5.63
C SER A 77 10.42 -7.83 6.32
N PRO A 78 11.65 -7.30 6.15
CA PRO A 78 12.04 -6.00 6.71
C PRO A 78 11.26 -4.84 6.09
N ALA A 79 10.59 -5.04 4.95
CA ALA A 79 9.77 -4.04 4.27
C ALA A 79 8.27 -4.40 4.28
N LEU A 80 7.83 -5.11 5.33
CA LEU A 80 6.47 -5.63 5.46
C LEU A 80 5.41 -4.57 5.19
N ALA A 81 5.55 -3.38 5.78
CA ALA A 81 4.59 -2.29 5.60
C ALA A 81 4.46 -1.88 4.13
N PHE A 82 5.57 -1.78 3.39
CA PHE A 82 5.56 -1.42 1.98
C PHE A 82 4.95 -2.53 1.10
N GLU A 83 5.28 -3.78 1.37
CA GLU A 83 4.73 -4.92 0.62
C GLU A 83 3.21 -5.02 0.81
N VAL A 84 2.73 -4.83 2.03
CA VAL A 84 1.29 -4.80 2.36
C VAL A 84 0.59 -3.63 1.67
N ALA A 85 1.15 -2.41 1.78
CA ALA A 85 0.59 -1.21 1.19
C ALA A 85 0.54 -1.25 -0.36
N ALA A 86 1.47 -1.97 -0.99
CA ALA A 86 1.50 -2.13 -2.45
C ALA A 86 0.34 -2.99 -2.99
N LYS A 87 -0.21 -3.90 -2.18
CA LYS A 87 -1.27 -4.84 -2.59
C LYS A 87 -2.69 -4.32 -2.39
N VAL A 88 -2.86 -3.14 -1.80
CA VAL A 88 -4.18 -2.55 -1.52
C VAL A 88 -4.37 -1.18 -2.18
N PRO A 89 -5.60 -0.82 -2.55
CA PRO A 89 -5.91 0.51 -3.05
C PRO A 89 -5.90 1.50 -1.88
N LEU A 90 -4.77 2.18 -1.69
CA LEU A 90 -4.61 3.31 -0.79
C LEU A 90 -4.57 4.61 -1.60
N ASP A 91 -5.12 5.68 -1.06
CA ASP A 91 -4.99 7.01 -1.65
C ASP A 91 -3.53 7.48 -1.66
N LEU A 92 -3.24 8.44 -2.54
CA LEU A 92 -1.87 8.90 -2.78
C LEU A 92 -1.27 9.61 -1.55
N GLU A 93 -2.09 10.34 -0.79
CA GLU A 93 -1.64 11.09 0.38
C GLU A 93 -1.19 10.13 1.49
N PHE A 94 -1.95 9.07 1.72
CA PHE A 94 -1.59 8.02 2.68
C PHE A 94 -0.38 7.21 2.21
N LYS A 95 -0.26 6.89 0.92
CA LYS A 95 0.97 6.26 0.40
C LYS A 95 2.19 7.16 0.60
N GLN A 96 2.04 8.46 0.39
CA GLN A 96 3.11 9.43 0.57
C GLN A 96 3.50 9.58 2.05
N SER A 97 2.54 9.56 2.98
CA SER A 97 2.84 9.59 4.41
C SER A 97 3.64 8.36 4.85
N LEU A 98 3.24 7.15 4.40
CA LEU A 98 3.99 5.92 4.66
C LEU A 98 5.42 5.96 4.12
N LEU A 99 5.64 6.55 2.94
CA LEU A 99 6.99 6.72 2.38
C LEU A 99 7.87 7.63 3.26
N GLY A 100 7.28 8.64 3.91
CA GLY A 100 7.98 9.61 4.75
C GLY A 100 8.30 9.11 6.16
N ILE A 101 7.51 8.18 6.71
CA ILE A 101 7.77 7.61 8.04
C ILE A 101 9.12 6.88 8.03
N ARG A 102 9.98 7.14 9.01
CA ARG A 102 11.32 6.55 9.12
C ARG A 102 11.44 5.37 10.08
N SER A 103 10.35 4.91 10.68
CA SER A 103 10.35 3.68 11.50
C SER A 103 9.43 2.63 10.88
N GLU A 104 9.91 1.41 10.70
CA GLU A 104 9.05 0.29 10.27
C GLU A 104 7.98 0.00 11.32
N GLY A 105 8.32 0.09 12.61
CA GLY A 105 7.35 0.00 13.71
C GLY A 105 6.20 0.99 13.58
N GLU A 106 6.53 2.25 13.32
CA GLU A 106 5.53 3.31 13.13
C GLU A 106 4.71 3.12 11.85
N ARG A 107 5.32 2.66 10.75
CA ARG A 107 4.58 2.34 9.52
C ARG A 107 3.59 1.20 9.74
N VAL A 108 4.02 0.14 10.43
CA VAL A 108 3.17 -1.01 10.75
C VAL A 108 2.00 -0.59 11.62
N SER A 109 2.24 0.17 12.70
CA SER A 109 1.16 0.63 13.58
C SER A 109 0.18 1.57 12.85
N THR A 110 0.69 2.44 11.98
CA THR A 110 -0.13 3.33 11.13
C THR A 110 -1.05 2.53 10.20
N LEU A 111 -0.53 1.48 9.55
CA LEU A 111 -1.32 0.60 8.69
C LEU A 111 -2.35 -0.21 9.47
N VAL A 112 -1.98 -0.73 10.65
CA VAL A 112 -2.91 -1.43 11.55
C VAL A 112 -4.09 -0.54 11.89
N ALA A 113 -3.83 0.67 12.39
CA ALA A 113 -4.88 1.63 12.75
C ALA A 113 -5.78 1.97 11.55
N TYR A 114 -5.18 2.14 10.37
CA TYR A 114 -5.91 2.39 9.13
C TYR A 114 -6.84 1.22 8.77
N TYR A 115 -6.35 -0.03 8.82
CA TYR A 115 -7.16 -1.21 8.51
C TYR A 115 -8.27 -1.45 9.53
N GLU A 116 -8.02 -1.24 10.82
CA GLU A 116 -9.04 -1.34 11.87
C GLU A 116 -10.16 -0.32 11.67
N ALA A 117 -9.86 0.87 11.18
CA ALA A 117 -10.86 1.88 10.84
C ALA A 117 -11.61 1.57 9.52
N LEU A 118 -10.97 0.89 8.58
CA LEU A 118 -11.50 0.63 7.23
C LEU A 118 -12.39 -0.62 7.18
N ILE A 119 -11.93 -1.74 7.76
CA ILE A 119 -12.59 -3.05 7.67
C ILE A 119 -14.08 -3.01 8.12
N PRO A 120 -14.45 -2.36 9.24
CA PRO A 120 -15.84 -2.27 9.66
C PRO A 120 -16.72 -1.52 8.64
N LYS A 121 -16.19 -0.49 7.99
CA LYS A 121 -16.91 0.32 6.99
C LYS A 121 -17.22 -0.52 5.75
N ILE A 122 -16.22 -1.25 5.24
CA ILE A 122 -16.39 -2.15 4.08
C ILE A 122 -17.38 -3.27 4.42
N THR A 123 -17.19 -3.92 5.57
CA THR A 123 -18.08 -4.99 6.05
C THR A 123 -19.54 -4.53 6.14
N ARG A 124 -19.80 -3.32 6.68
CA ARG A 124 -21.16 -2.75 6.74
C ARG A 124 -21.74 -2.48 5.36
N ALA A 125 -20.94 -1.91 4.44
CA ALA A 125 -21.39 -1.62 3.08
C ALA A 125 -21.76 -2.90 2.31
N LEU A 126 -20.97 -3.97 2.45
CA LEU A 126 -21.28 -5.27 1.85
C LEU A 126 -22.57 -5.88 2.41
N HIS A 127 -22.80 -5.83 3.73
CA HIS A 127 -24.04 -6.32 4.34
C HIS A 127 -25.30 -5.57 3.87
N ILE A 128 -25.20 -4.26 3.62
CA ILE A 128 -26.34 -3.48 3.09
C ILE A 128 -26.65 -3.93 1.65
N ARG A 129 -25.63 -4.14 0.82
CA ARG A 129 -25.79 -4.61 -0.57
C ARG A 129 -26.44 -5.99 -0.65
N THR A 130 -26.05 -6.93 0.22
CA THR A 130 -26.65 -8.27 0.24
C THR A 130 -28.13 -8.25 0.65
N LYS A 131 -28.51 -7.42 1.64
CA LYS A 131 -29.91 -7.24 2.03
C LYS A 131 -30.76 -6.55 0.95
N ALA A 132 -30.21 -5.55 0.26
CA ALA A 132 -30.93 -4.86 -0.82
C ALA A 132 -31.13 -5.75 -2.07
N GLY A 133 -30.15 -6.62 -2.40
CA GLY A 133 -30.25 -7.55 -3.53
C GLY A 133 -31.19 -8.75 -3.30
N GLY A 134 -31.53 -9.06 -2.05
CA GLY A 134 -32.42 -10.17 -1.70
C GLY A 134 -33.93 -9.88 -1.81
N ASN A 135 -34.32 -8.60 -1.87
CA ASN A 135 -35.73 -8.19 -1.82
C ASN A 135 -36.39 -8.01 -3.21
N GLY A 136 -35.79 -8.57 -4.27
CA GLY A 136 -36.22 -8.39 -5.66
C GLY A 136 -37.08 -9.53 -6.26
N HIS A 137 -37.59 -10.46 -5.46
CA HIS A 137 -38.45 -11.55 -5.97
C HIS A 137 -39.79 -11.56 -5.24
N THR A 138 -40.74 -10.78 -5.77
CA THR A 138 -42.17 -10.98 -5.54
C THR A 138 -42.92 -10.71 -6.84
N TYR A 139 -43.63 -11.76 -7.26
CA TYR A 139 -44.58 -11.94 -8.37
C TYR A 139 -44.03 -12.26 -9.74
#